data_AF-A0A9D9C820-F1
#
_entry.id   AF-A0A9D9C820-F1
#
_cell.length_a   1.000
_cell.length_b   1.000
_cell.length_c   1.000
_cell.angle_alpha   90.00
_cell.angle_beta   90.00
_cell.angle_gamma   90.00
#
_symmetry.space_group_name_H-M   'P 1'
#
loop_
_entity.id
_entity.type
_entity.pdbx_description
1 polymer ?
#
loop_
_entity_poly.entity_id
_entity_poly.type
_entity_poly.pdbx_seq_one_letter_code
_entity_poly.pdbx_strand_id
1 'polypeptide(L)'
;PYGIYVNPYTGYMYATDAGYYTGSGDLYQWSPEGTLLGTHKLYINPGHFLALPPSGHMTGIETVTHTPGSSPSFIYDLQGRRYDNESQLKSGTIYIKDGKKMLFNSQP
;
A
#
# COMPACT_ATOMS: atom_id res chain seq x y z
N PRO A 1 -3.02 -17.89 -18.18
CA PRO A 1 -2.34 -16.88 -17.34
C PRO A 1 -2.65 -15.48 -17.88
N TYR A 2 -3.12 -14.59 -17.00
CA TYR A 2 -3.49 -13.22 -17.34
C TYR A 2 -2.27 -12.27 -17.25
N GLY A 3 -1.37 -12.52 -16.31
CA GLY A 3 -0.06 -11.90 -16.21
C GLY A 3 1.00 -12.92 -15.80
N ILE A 4 2.23 -12.75 -16.28
CA ILE A 4 3.40 -13.51 -15.84
C ILE A 4 4.50 -12.51 -15.51
N TYR A 5 5.21 -12.76 -14.42
CA TYR A 5 6.26 -11.90 -13.93
C TYR A 5 7.41 -12.71 -13.33
N VAL A 6 8.65 -12.31 -13.63
CA VAL A 6 9.85 -12.86 -13.01
C VAL A 6 10.48 -11.74 -12.19
N ASN A 7 10.64 -11.96 -10.88
CA ASN A 7 11.24 -10.98 -10.00
C ASN A 7 12.73 -10.81 -10.36
N PRO A 8 13.16 -9.62 -10.83
CA PRO A 8 14.53 -9.41 -11.27
C PRO A 8 15.55 -9.43 -10.13
N TYR A 9 15.10 -9.30 -8.88
CA TYR A 9 15.98 -9.29 -7.70
C TYR A 9 16.21 -10.68 -7.12
N THR A 10 15.26 -11.60 -7.30
CA THR A 10 15.28 -12.91 -6.61
C THR A 10 15.14 -14.10 -7.54
N GLY A 11 14.71 -13.90 -8.79
CA GLY A 11 14.43 -14.97 -9.75
C GLY A 11 13.09 -15.70 -9.52
N TYR A 12 12.34 -15.36 -8.46
CA TYR A 12 11.04 -15.97 -8.21
C TYR A 12 10.05 -15.62 -9.32
N MET A 13 9.21 -16.57 -9.68
CA MET A 13 8.24 -16.42 -10.76
C MET A 13 6.84 -16.34 -10.18
N TYR A 14 6.02 -15.49 -10.80
CA TYR A 14 4.66 -15.23 -10.41
C TYR A 14 3.78 -15.27 -11.66
N ALA A 15 2.62 -15.90 -11.56
CA ALA A 15 1.62 -15.83 -12.62
C ALA A 15 0.27 -15.59 -12.00
N THR A 16 -0.51 -14.74 -12.63
CA THR A 16 -1.91 -14.55 -12.28
C THR A 16 -2.81 -15.32 -13.23
N ASP A 17 -3.91 -15.82 -12.70
CA ASP A 17 -5.03 -16.34 -13.45
C ASP A 17 -6.27 -15.53 -13.09
N ALA A 18 -6.93 -14.97 -14.10
CA ALA A 18 -8.15 -14.19 -13.92
C ALA A 18 -9.39 -15.07 -13.68
N GLY A 19 -9.27 -16.40 -13.80
CA GLY A 19 -10.37 -17.35 -13.67
C GLY A 19 -11.48 -17.03 -14.68
N TYR A 20 -12.64 -16.60 -14.19
CA TYR A 20 -13.83 -16.27 -15.00
C TYR A 20 -13.96 -14.79 -15.36
N TYR A 21 -12.89 -14.00 -15.17
CA TYR A 21 -12.83 -12.54 -15.38
C TYR A 21 -13.79 -11.68 -14.53
N THR A 22 -14.64 -12.34 -13.74
CA THR A 22 -15.70 -11.77 -12.92
C THR A 22 -15.61 -12.20 -11.46
N GLY A 23 -14.74 -13.17 -11.16
CA GLY A 23 -14.48 -13.69 -9.81
C GLY A 23 -13.06 -13.40 -9.34
N SER A 24 -12.75 -13.79 -8.10
CA SER A 24 -11.39 -13.73 -7.54
C SER A 24 -10.41 -14.53 -8.38
N GLY A 25 -9.35 -13.89 -8.86
CA GLY A 25 -8.25 -14.57 -9.52
C GLY A 25 -7.33 -15.31 -8.55
N ASP A 26 -6.36 -16.02 -9.11
CA ASP A 26 -5.33 -16.74 -8.38
C ASP A 26 -3.95 -16.20 -8.73
N LEU A 27 -3.07 -16.16 -7.74
CA LEU A 27 -1.63 -15.93 -7.88
C LEU A 27 -0.91 -17.25 -7.62
N TYR A 28 -0.15 -17.70 -8.60
CA TYR A 28 0.78 -18.81 -8.45
C TYR A 28 2.18 -18.27 -8.26
N GLN A 29 2.93 -18.87 -7.34
CA GLN A 29 4.32 -18.54 -7.07
C GLN A 29 5.19 -19.77 -7.26
N TRP A 30 6.31 -19.60 -7.97
CA TRP A 30 7.35 -20.61 -8.12
C TRP A 30 8.69 -20.10 -7.61
N SER A 31 9.53 -21.04 -7.16
CA SER A 31 10.95 -20.79 -6.90
C SER A 31 11.70 -20.47 -8.19
N PRO A 32 12.92 -19.90 -8.11
CA PRO A 32 13.75 -19.66 -9.30
C PRO A 32 14.04 -20.92 -10.13
N GLU A 33 14.04 -22.09 -9.50
CA GLU A 33 14.24 -23.40 -10.12
C GLU A 33 12.96 -23.98 -10.74
N GLY A 34 11.83 -23.27 -10.64
CA GLY A 34 10.54 -23.70 -11.20
C GLY A 34 9.71 -24.60 -10.29
N THR A 35 10.05 -24.72 -9.00
CA THR A 35 9.22 -25.49 -8.05
C THR A 35 8.02 -24.65 -7.62
N LEU A 36 6.79 -25.18 -7.72
CA LEU A 36 5.58 -24.48 -7.25
C LEU A 36 5.61 -24.37 -5.71
N LEU A 37 5.56 -23.14 -5.20
CA LEU A 37 5.63 -22.85 -3.76
C LEU A 37 4.25 -22.61 -3.15
N GLY A 38 3.30 -22.10 -3.93
CA GLY A 38 1.97 -21.84 -3.42
C GLY A 38 1.02 -21.16 -4.40
N THR A 39 -0.24 -21.12 -3.99
CA THR A 39 -1.33 -20.43 -4.68
C THR A 39 -2.04 -19.52 -3.68
N HIS A 40 -2.28 -18.27 -4.06
CA HIS A 40 -2.90 -17.25 -3.22
C HIS A 40 -4.08 -16.60 -3.96
N LYS A 41 -5.20 -16.40 -3.26
CA LYS A 41 -6.36 -15.70 -3.84
C LYS A 41 -6.07 -14.21 -3.98
N LEU A 42 -6.46 -13.66 -5.13
CA LEU A 42 -6.41 -12.23 -5.45
C LEU A 42 -7.82 -11.71 -5.76
N TYR A 43 -7.90 -10.43 -6.14
CA TYR A 43 -9.12 -9.78 -6.62
C TYR A 43 -9.42 -10.14 -8.08
N ILE A 44 -10.43 -9.47 -8.66
CA ILE A 44 -10.87 -9.66 -10.04
C ILE A 44 -9.80 -9.12 -11.01
N ASN A 45 -9.50 -9.88 -12.06
CA ASN A 45 -8.60 -9.50 -13.16
C ASN A 45 -7.22 -8.96 -12.75
N PRO A 46 -6.43 -9.69 -11.94
CA PRO A 46 -5.11 -9.23 -11.54
C PRO A 46 -4.12 -9.37 -12.72
N GLY A 47 -3.76 -8.27 -13.37
CA GLY A 47 -2.97 -8.27 -14.61
C GLY A 47 -1.57 -7.65 -14.52
N HIS A 48 -1.21 -7.02 -13.41
CA HIS A 48 0.03 -6.25 -13.30
C HIS A 48 0.81 -6.61 -12.04
N PHE A 49 2.13 -6.61 -12.19
CA PHE A 49 3.10 -6.85 -11.13
C PHE A 49 4.08 -5.67 -11.04
N LEU A 50 4.49 -5.34 -9.82
CA LEU A 50 5.57 -4.41 -9.53
C LEU A 50 6.44 -5.03 -8.45
N ALA A 51 7.69 -5.37 -8.76
CA ALA A 51 8.64 -5.70 -7.70
C ALA A 51 9.24 -4.42 -7.12
N LEU A 52 9.27 -4.38 -5.79
CA LEU A 52 10.02 -3.38 -5.06
C LEU A 52 11.41 -3.95 -4.74
N PRO A 53 12.48 -3.16 -4.89
CA PRO A 53 13.82 -3.55 -4.46
C PRO A 53 13.83 -4.04 -3.02
N PRO A 54 14.56 -5.12 -2.69
CA PRO A 54 14.67 -5.64 -1.33
C PRO A 54 15.25 -4.62 -0.33
N SER A 55 16.04 -3.66 -0.84
CA SER A 55 16.59 -2.54 -0.07
C SER A 55 15.53 -1.57 0.48
N GLY A 56 14.27 -1.66 0.03
CA GLY A 56 13.16 -0.86 0.53
C GLY A 56 13.14 0.61 0.05
N HIS A 57 14.17 1.09 -0.66
CA HIS A 57 14.29 2.51 -1.01
C HIS A 57 13.26 3.04 -2.02
N MET A 58 12.44 2.16 -2.62
CA MET A 58 11.43 2.51 -3.64
C MET A 58 9.99 2.27 -3.17
N THR A 59 9.78 1.89 -1.90
CA THR A 59 8.44 1.62 -1.37
C THR A 59 7.70 2.91 -0.98
N GLY A 60 8.42 4.02 -0.75
CA GLY A 60 7.88 5.21 -0.11
C GLY A 60 7.47 4.99 1.36
N ILE A 61 7.75 3.81 1.92
CA ILE A 61 7.46 3.42 3.29
C ILE A 61 8.76 3.49 4.08
N GLU A 62 8.84 4.41 5.01
CA GLU A 62 9.98 4.55 5.93
C GLU A 62 9.65 3.92 7.27
N THR A 63 10.62 3.25 7.89
CA THR A 63 10.48 2.83 9.28
C THR A 63 10.52 4.07 10.17
N VAL A 64 9.39 4.41 10.76
CA VAL A 64 9.31 5.49 11.76
C VAL A 64 9.61 4.90 13.13
N THR A 65 10.77 5.22 13.69
CA THR A 65 11.01 5.03 15.12
C THR A 65 10.17 6.03 15.89
N HIS A 66 9.13 5.54 16.57
CA HIS A 66 8.32 6.36 17.47
C HIS A 66 9.16 6.71 18.71
N THR A 67 9.72 7.91 18.75
CA THR A 67 10.30 8.47 19.98
C THR A 67 9.16 8.96 20.88
N PRO A 68 8.92 8.32 22.04
CA PRO A 68 7.88 8.77 22.96
C PRO A 68 8.11 10.25 23.34
N GLY A 69 7.12 11.11 23.09
CA GLY A 69 7.19 12.55 23.40
C GLY A 69 7.58 13.46 22.23
N SER A 70 7.84 12.93 21.04
CA SER A 70 8.14 13.68 19.81
C SER A 70 7.19 13.28 18.67
N SER A 71 5.90 13.53 18.85
CA SER A 71 4.98 13.52 17.71
C SER A 71 5.04 14.90 17.07
N PRO A 72 5.56 15.06 15.84
CA PRO A 72 5.30 16.30 15.12
C PRO A 72 3.78 16.39 14.92
N SER A 73 3.20 17.53 15.30
CA SER A 73 1.74 17.76 15.30
C SER A 73 1.18 17.96 13.89
N PHE A 74 1.57 17.10 12.95
CA PHE A 74 1.07 17.14 11.59
C PHE A 74 -0.38 16.69 11.55
N ILE A 75 -1.11 17.29 10.61
CA ILE A 75 -2.52 17.02 10.39
C ILE A 75 -2.61 16.25 9.08
N TYR A 76 -3.37 15.15 9.07
CA TYR A 76 -3.56 14.33 7.87
C TYR A 76 -5.04 14.24 7.53
N ASP A 77 -5.39 14.16 6.25
CA ASP A 77 -6.73 13.73 5.87
C ASP A 77 -6.85 12.19 5.87
N LEU A 78 -8.04 11.69 5.56
CA LEU A 78 -8.30 10.25 5.49
C LEU A 78 -7.60 9.55 4.30
N GLN A 79 -6.99 10.31 3.38
CA GLN A 79 -6.18 9.80 2.28
C GLN A 79 -4.67 9.82 2.61
N GLY A 80 -4.30 10.29 3.81
CA GLY A 80 -2.91 10.39 4.25
C GLY A 80 -2.17 11.63 3.73
N ARG A 81 -2.86 12.62 3.13
CA ARG A 81 -2.22 13.88 2.72
C ARG A 81 -1.92 14.72 3.95
N ARG A 82 -0.67 15.20 4.06
CA ARG A 82 -0.18 16.03 5.16
C ARG A 82 -0.57 17.50 4.99
N TYR A 83 -0.91 18.14 6.11
CA TYR A 83 -1.15 19.56 6.28
C TYR A 83 -0.29 20.06 7.45
N ASP A 84 0.35 21.21 7.26
CA ASP A 84 1.30 21.76 8.22
C ASP A 84 0.61 22.64 9.28
N ASN A 85 -0.57 23.18 8.98
CA ASN A 85 -1.33 24.01 9.91
C ASN A 85 -2.84 24.06 9.58
N GLU A 86 -3.61 24.61 10.51
CA GLU A 86 -5.08 24.64 10.44
C GLU A 86 -5.64 25.58 9.34
N SER A 87 -4.86 26.55 8.84
CA SER A 87 -5.31 27.46 7.77
C SER A 87 -5.54 26.77 6.43
N GLN A 88 -4.97 25.58 6.24
CA GLN A 88 -5.12 24.77 5.04
C GLN A 88 -6.34 23.83 5.12
N LEU A 89 -7.01 23.77 6.27
CA LEU A 89 -8.10 22.85 6.53
C LEU A 89 -9.43 23.45 6.12
N LYS A 90 -10.34 22.57 5.67
CA LYS A 90 -11.69 22.95 5.29
C LYS A 90 -12.65 22.58 6.41
N SER A 91 -13.43 23.57 6.86
CA SER A 91 -14.49 23.37 7.85
C SER A 91 -15.47 22.28 7.41
N GLY A 92 -15.91 21.43 8.34
CA GLY A 92 -16.78 20.28 8.09
C GLY A 92 -16.05 19.03 7.58
N THR A 93 -14.71 19.01 7.58
CA THR A 93 -13.92 17.86 7.11
C THR A 93 -13.28 17.11 8.28
N ILE A 94 -13.17 15.78 8.16
CA ILE A 94 -12.51 14.93 9.15
C ILE A 94 -11.01 14.83 8.84
N TYR A 95 -10.18 15.00 9.86
CA TYR A 95 -8.72 14.90 9.82
C TYR A 95 -8.20 13.97 10.93
N ILE A 96 -6.91 13.64 10.87
CA ILE A 96 -6.16 12.88 11.88
C ILE A 96 -5.05 13.79 12.41
N LYS A 97 -5.00 13.99 13.73
CA LYS A 97 -3.95 14.75 14.43
C LYS A 97 -3.56 13.96 15.68
N ASP A 98 -2.27 13.74 15.88
CA ASP A 98 -1.73 12.98 17.03
C ASP A 98 -2.40 11.59 17.20
N GLY A 99 -2.66 10.91 16.08
CA GLY A 99 -3.31 9.59 16.05
C GLY A 99 -4.81 9.60 16.36
N LYS A 100 -5.43 10.78 16.55
CA LYS A 100 -6.87 10.92 16.82
C LYS A 100 -7.58 11.55 15.63
N LYS A 101 -8.79 11.05 15.35
CA LYS A 101 -9.69 11.66 14.36
C LYS A 101 -10.32 12.92 14.95
N MET A 102 -10.41 14.00 14.18
CA MET A 102 -11.07 15.25 14.55
C MET A 102 -11.96 15.76 13.41
N LEU A 103 -13.15 16.27 13.74
CA LEU A 103 -13.93 17.10 12.82
C LEU A 103 -13.42 18.53 12.95
N PHE A 104 -12.90 19.11 11.87
CA PHE A 104 -12.44 20.49 11.90
C PHE A 104 -13.60 21.46 11.66
N ASN A 105 -13.82 22.36 12.61
CA ASN A 105 -14.77 23.45 12.51
C ASN A 105 -14.01 24.76 12.71
N SER A 106 -13.88 25.56 11.67
CA SER A 106 -13.32 26.91 11.82
C SER A 106 -14.24 27.72 12.73
N GLN A 107 -13.68 28.33 13.78
CA GLN A 107 -14.41 29.39 14.49
C GLN A 107 -14.68 30.54 13.50
N PRO A 108 -15.82 31.26 13.63
CA PRO A 108 -16.07 32.45 12.84
C PRO A 108 -15.02 33.55 13.05
#